data_AF-A0AAV5TYM2-F1
#
_entry.id   AF-A0AAV5TYM2-F1
#
_cell.length_a   1.000
_cell.length_b   1.000
_cell.length_c   1.000
_cell.angle_alpha   90.00
_cell.angle_beta   90.00
_cell.angle_gamma   90.00
#
_symmetry.space_group_name_H-M   'P 1'
#
loop_
_entity.id
_entity.type
_entity.pdbx_description
1 polymer ?
#
loop_
_entity_poly.entity_id
_entity_poly.type
_entity_poly.pdbx_seq_one_letter_code
_entity_poly.pdbx_strand_id
1 'polypeptide(L)'
;IMMTTFSRDYIYDYHYNMEYPKLGEQISSKTSLFIWSVETNKSISMDVQLDDNTAYPHLFDVSWMFLHGEQLVVATWANRWQNETAVTLCSYENATSSLVYQHKYEPNQWGIYADYNNLVYSNSSIFFLLPERRGDNAWQHIAKIDITTEFQFDSISFLPSGAYDIKRIVAYRAEKDIVVYLAQAPQPWNRHVYGTPA
;
A
#
# COMPACT_ATOMS: atom_id res chain seq x y z
N ILE A 1 -7.35 -2.35 27.15
CA ILE A 1 -8.74 -2.26 27.68
C ILE A 1 -9.13 -3.61 28.25
N MET A 2 -9.79 -3.65 29.40
CA MET A 2 -10.36 -4.89 29.95
C MET A 2 -11.75 -5.09 29.35
N MET A 3 -11.95 -6.18 28.61
CA MET A 3 -13.23 -6.52 28.00
C MET A 3 -13.82 -7.74 28.71
N THR A 4 -15.08 -7.62 29.12
CA THR A 4 -15.88 -8.76 29.62
C THR A 4 -16.51 -9.45 28.42
N THR A 5 -16.36 -10.78 28.34
CA THR A 5 -16.93 -11.58 27.25
C THR A 5 -17.69 -12.78 27.81
N PHE A 6 -18.63 -13.27 27.00
CA PHE A 6 -19.46 -14.43 27.29
C PHE A 6 -19.14 -15.51 26.27
N SER A 7 -18.84 -16.72 26.73
CA SER A 7 -18.70 -17.90 25.87
C SER A 7 -19.58 -19.01 26.40
N ARG A 8 -20.21 -19.78 25.49
CA ARG A 8 -21.03 -20.94 25.85
C ARG A 8 -20.21 -22.07 26.48
N ASP A 9 -18.89 -22.04 26.31
CA ASP A 9 -17.97 -23.05 26.84
C ASP A 9 -17.59 -22.79 28.31
N TYR A 10 -17.98 -21.64 28.87
CA TYR A 10 -17.63 -21.24 30.23
C TYR A 10 -18.87 -20.90 31.05
N ILE A 11 -18.90 -21.34 32.31
CA ILE A 11 -20.01 -21.11 33.25
C ILE A 11 -20.03 -19.66 33.76
N TYR A 12 -18.89 -18.97 33.70
CA TYR A 12 -18.72 -17.59 34.16
C TYR A 12 -18.14 -16.70 33.07
N ASP A 13 -18.46 -15.42 33.17
CA ASP A 13 -17.81 -14.37 32.41
C ASP A 13 -16.31 -14.38 32.68
N TYR A 14 -15.53 -14.06 31.66
CA TYR A 14 -14.11 -13.84 31.83
C TYR A 14 -13.69 -12.50 31.24
N HIS A 15 -12.65 -11.94 31.85
CA HIS A 15 -12.02 -10.72 31.40
C HIS A 15 -10.79 -11.08 30.57
N TYR A 16 -10.63 -10.43 29.42
CA TYR A 16 -9.37 -10.46 28.69
C TYR A 16 -8.83 -9.05 28.52
N ASN A 17 -7.51 -8.93 28.59
CA ASN A 17 -6.80 -7.69 28.33
C ASN A 17 -6.41 -7.65 26.87
N MET A 18 -6.90 -6.64 26.15
CA MET A 18 -6.49 -6.36 24.79
C MET A 18 -5.68 -5.06 24.74
N GLU A 19 -4.54 -5.11 24.07
CA GLU A 19 -3.86 -3.91 23.62
C GLU A 19 -4.74 -3.23 22.57
N TYR A 20 -5.33 -2.11 22.96
CA TYR A 20 -6.26 -1.35 22.13
C TYR A 20 -5.91 0.12 22.31
N PRO A 21 -5.08 0.71 21.44
CA PRO A 21 -4.77 2.12 21.49
C PRO A 21 -6.01 2.92 21.12
N LYS A 22 -6.56 3.68 22.07
CA LYS A 22 -7.67 4.58 21.80
C LYS A 22 -7.19 5.79 21.01
N LEU A 23 -8.16 6.55 20.47
CA LEU A 23 -7.88 7.82 19.80
C LEU A 23 -7.01 8.72 20.69
N GLY A 24 -5.89 9.18 20.15
CA GLY A 24 -4.95 10.08 20.85
C GLY A 24 -3.94 9.39 21.78
N GLU A 25 -4.13 8.11 22.14
CA GLU A 25 -3.15 7.38 22.96
C GLU A 25 -1.85 7.18 22.17
N GLN A 26 -0.71 7.15 22.87
CA GLN A 26 0.55 6.84 22.19
C GLN A 26 0.52 5.40 21.68
N ILE A 27 0.81 5.24 20.39
CA ILE A 27 0.96 3.92 19.79
C ILE A 27 2.31 3.38 20.28
N SER A 28 2.28 2.42 21.19
CA SER A 28 3.48 1.76 21.73
C SER A 28 4.02 0.66 20.80
N SER A 29 3.21 0.19 19.83
CA SER A 29 3.61 -0.83 18.88
C SER A 29 4.48 -0.22 17.78
N LYS A 30 5.73 -0.68 17.70
CA LYS A 30 6.61 -0.42 16.56
C LYS A 30 6.41 -1.52 15.52
N THR A 31 6.17 -1.13 14.28
CA THR A 31 6.05 -2.07 13.16
C THR A 31 7.44 -2.34 12.58
N SER A 32 7.79 -3.61 12.43
CA SER A 32 9.05 -4.05 11.83
C SER A 32 8.76 -5.03 10.70
N LEU A 33 9.52 -4.91 9.61
CA LEU A 33 9.40 -5.80 8.45
C LEU A 33 10.52 -6.84 8.50
N PHE A 34 10.15 -8.11 8.37
CA PHE A 34 11.08 -9.23 8.29
C PHE A 34 10.83 -10.01 7.00
N ILE A 35 11.89 -10.43 6.33
CA ILE A 35 11.83 -11.37 5.22
C ILE A 35 12.48 -12.68 5.66
N TRP A 36 11.77 -13.79 5.49
CA TRP A 36 12.28 -15.13 5.81
C TRP A 36 12.62 -15.88 4.52
N SER A 37 13.86 -16.36 4.44
CA SER A 37 14.32 -17.19 3.34
C SER A 37 14.08 -18.66 3.67
N VAL A 38 13.33 -19.33 2.79
CA VAL A 38 13.07 -20.78 2.86
C VAL A 38 14.37 -21.57 2.73
N GLU A 39 15.26 -21.15 1.82
CA GLU A 39 16.49 -21.86 1.49
C GLU A 39 17.50 -21.86 2.64
N THR A 40 17.67 -20.69 3.27
CA THR A 40 18.63 -20.53 4.36
C THR A 40 18.01 -20.77 5.74
N ASN A 41 16.67 -20.89 5.81
CA ASN A 41 15.89 -20.96 7.04
C ASN A 41 16.21 -19.81 8.02
N LYS A 42 16.38 -18.59 7.49
CA LYS A 42 16.73 -17.39 8.26
C LYS A 42 15.79 -16.24 7.97
N SER A 43 15.40 -15.54 9.02
CA SER A 43 14.73 -14.24 8.95
C SER A 43 15.76 -13.12 9.01
N ILE A 44 15.63 -12.14 8.12
CA ILE A 44 16.39 -10.90 8.16
C ILE A 44 15.41 -9.76 8.47
N SER A 45 15.78 -8.93 9.44
CA SER A 45 15.07 -7.67 9.71
C SER A 45 15.44 -6.67 8.64
N MET A 46 14.45 -6.06 8.01
CA MET A 46 14.70 -5.02 7.03
C MET A 46 15.01 -3.70 7.73
N ASP A 47 16.11 -3.05 7.31
CA ASP A 47 16.40 -1.66 7.64
C ASP A 47 15.53 -0.76 6.76
N VAL A 48 14.39 -0.31 7.29
CA VAL A 48 13.47 0.57 6.57
C VAL A 48 14.03 1.99 6.58
N GLN A 49 14.28 2.56 5.40
CA GLN A 49 14.93 3.85 5.22
C GLN A 49 13.89 4.89 4.80
N LEU A 50 13.15 5.40 5.77
CA LEU A 50 12.28 6.57 5.61
C LEU A 50 12.96 7.80 6.24
N ASP A 51 12.67 9.00 5.71
CA ASP A 51 13.21 10.26 6.24
C ASP A 51 12.98 10.42 7.76
N ASP A 52 11.84 9.92 8.25
CA ASP A 52 11.57 9.74 9.67
C ASP A 52 10.84 8.40 9.90
N ASN A 53 11.60 7.35 10.24
CA ASN A 53 11.06 6.03 10.56
C ASN A 53 10.03 6.03 11.71
N THR A 54 10.04 7.05 12.58
CA THR A 54 9.07 7.15 13.67
C THR A 54 7.76 7.81 13.24
N ALA A 55 7.79 8.56 12.14
CA ALA A 55 6.60 9.23 11.60
C ALA A 55 5.62 8.26 10.92
N TYR A 56 6.08 7.07 10.50
CA TYR A 56 5.32 6.09 9.72
C TYR A 56 5.07 4.78 10.49
N PRO A 57 4.27 4.79 11.57
CA PRO A 57 4.07 3.61 12.41
C PRO A 57 3.21 2.51 11.76
N HIS A 58 2.45 2.83 10.71
CA HIS A 58 1.47 1.94 10.11
C HIS A 58 1.97 1.32 8.80
N LEU A 59 1.96 0.01 8.72
CA LEU A 59 2.17 -0.75 7.49
C LEU A 59 0.82 -1.01 6.84
N PHE A 60 0.56 -0.38 5.70
CA PHE A 60 -0.70 -0.47 4.96
C PHE A 60 -0.79 -1.74 4.13
N ASP A 61 0.28 -2.06 3.40
CA ASP A 61 0.32 -3.25 2.57
C ASP A 61 1.76 -3.72 2.34
N VAL A 62 1.90 -5.03 2.07
CA VAL A 62 3.15 -5.66 1.67
C VAL A 62 2.87 -6.65 0.56
N SER A 63 3.59 -6.53 -0.53
CA SER A 63 3.43 -7.40 -1.69
C SER A 63 4.79 -7.80 -2.27
N TRP A 64 4.88 -9.00 -2.82
CA TRP A 64 6.06 -9.43 -3.59
C TRP A 64 5.97 -8.89 -5.01
N MET A 65 7.12 -8.55 -5.58
CA MET A 65 7.20 -8.12 -6.96
C MET A 65 8.49 -8.53 -7.64
N PHE A 66 8.53 -8.35 -8.97
CA PHE A 66 9.70 -8.62 -9.79
C PHE A 66 9.96 -7.38 -10.67
N LEU A 67 11.09 -6.71 -10.44
CA LEU A 67 11.51 -5.51 -11.17
C LEU A 67 12.91 -5.73 -11.72
N HIS A 68 13.13 -5.39 -12.98
CA HIS A 68 14.45 -5.47 -13.63
C HIS A 68 15.18 -6.81 -13.47
N GLY A 69 14.45 -7.91 -13.32
CA GLY A 69 15.04 -9.23 -13.12
C GLY A 69 15.27 -9.65 -11.66
N GLU A 70 14.93 -8.80 -10.70
CA GLU A 70 15.12 -9.05 -9.27
C GLU A 70 13.79 -9.18 -8.52
N GLN A 71 13.74 -10.12 -7.57
CA GLN A 71 12.61 -10.28 -6.67
C GLN A 71 12.77 -9.33 -5.49
N LEU A 72 11.78 -8.46 -5.31
CA LEU A 72 11.74 -7.47 -4.26
C LEU A 72 10.43 -7.58 -3.47
N VAL A 73 10.40 -6.98 -2.29
CA VAL A 73 9.17 -6.73 -1.55
C VAL A 73 8.85 -5.25 -1.67
N VAL A 74 7.62 -4.91 -2.05
CA VAL A 74 7.11 -3.54 -1.90
C VAL A 74 6.34 -3.46 -0.59
N ALA A 75 6.65 -2.43 0.20
CA ALA A 75 5.96 -2.15 1.45
C ALA A 75 5.44 -0.71 1.42
N THR A 76 4.17 -0.53 1.78
CA THR A 76 3.56 0.79 1.89
C THR A 76 3.32 1.13 3.35
N TRP A 77 3.81 2.30 3.74
CA TRP A 77 3.70 2.83 5.08
C TRP A 77 2.80 4.06 5.10
N ALA A 78 2.17 4.33 6.22
CA ALA A 78 1.40 5.54 6.44
C ALA A 78 1.77 6.19 7.76
N ASN A 79 1.74 7.52 7.75
CA ASN A 79 1.91 8.27 8.98
C ASN A 79 0.66 8.13 9.88
N ARG A 80 0.79 8.56 11.13
CA ARG A 80 -0.29 8.45 12.13
C ARG A 80 -1.60 9.14 11.69
N TRP A 81 -1.49 10.25 10.97
CA TRP A 81 -2.62 11.01 10.47
C TRP A 81 -3.19 10.47 9.16
N GLN A 82 -2.52 9.48 8.56
CA GLN A 82 -2.83 8.89 7.27
C GLN A 82 -2.92 9.91 6.12
N ASN A 83 -2.33 11.09 6.29
CA ASN A 83 -2.26 12.13 5.26
C ASN A 83 -0.92 12.15 4.53
N GLU A 84 0.00 11.26 4.89
CA GLU A 84 1.19 10.95 4.10
C GLU A 84 1.37 9.42 4.04
N THR A 85 1.73 8.93 2.86
CA THR A 85 2.07 7.51 2.63
C THR A 85 3.41 7.39 1.93
N ALA A 86 4.18 6.38 2.28
CA ALA A 86 5.51 6.12 1.74
C ALA A 86 5.58 4.70 1.19
N VAL A 87 6.06 4.53 -0.03
CA VAL A 87 6.29 3.25 -0.70
C VAL A 87 7.79 2.97 -0.69
N THR A 88 8.17 1.80 -0.19
CA THR A 88 9.56 1.35 -0.12
C THR A 88 9.76 0.06 -0.89
N LEU A 89 10.92 -0.10 -1.53
CA LEU A 89 11.39 -1.36 -2.10
C LEU A 89 12.40 -2.03 -1.17
N CYS A 90 12.12 -3.26 -0.78
CA CYS A 90 12.92 -4.05 0.15
C CYS A 90 13.68 -5.15 -0.60
N SER A 91 15.00 -5.16 -0.43
CA SER A 91 15.89 -6.19 -0.96
C SER A 91 16.32 -7.12 0.17
N TYR A 92 16.10 -8.43 -0.03
CA TYR A 92 16.56 -9.45 0.93
C TYR A 92 18.09 -9.46 1.04
N GLU A 93 18.79 -9.39 -0.09
CA GLU A 93 20.25 -9.48 -0.18
C GLU A 93 20.94 -8.32 0.56
N ASN A 94 20.38 -7.12 0.45
CA ASN A 94 20.95 -5.93 1.09
C ASN A 94 20.42 -5.70 2.51
N ALA A 95 19.38 -6.42 2.93
CA ALA A 95 18.66 -6.21 4.18
C ALA A 95 18.11 -4.77 4.36
N THR A 96 17.85 -4.05 3.27
CA THR A 96 17.39 -2.66 3.27
C THR A 96 16.03 -2.52 2.61
N SER A 97 15.25 -1.53 3.05
CA SER A 97 14.05 -1.06 2.37
C SER A 97 14.17 0.42 2.05
N SER A 98 14.45 0.76 0.81
CA SER A 98 14.68 2.14 0.39
C SER A 98 13.39 2.81 -0.06
N LEU A 99 13.19 4.07 0.34
CA LEU A 99 12.07 4.90 -0.12
C LEU A 99 12.12 5.09 -1.64
N VAL A 100 11.03 4.76 -2.32
CA VAL A 100 10.87 5.00 -3.76
C VAL A 100 9.80 6.02 -4.09
N TYR A 101 8.84 6.24 -3.19
CA TYR A 101 7.85 7.29 -3.39
C TYR A 101 7.19 7.71 -2.10
N GLN A 102 6.90 9.00 -1.97
CA GLN A 102 6.09 9.54 -0.88
C GLN A 102 4.97 10.39 -1.45
N HIS A 103 3.75 10.11 -1.01
CA HIS A 103 2.57 10.89 -1.33
C HIS A 103 2.15 11.73 -0.14
N LYS A 104 1.92 13.02 -0.38
CA LYS A 104 1.29 13.93 0.59
C LYS A 104 -0.11 14.25 0.09
N TYR A 105 -1.11 13.88 0.87
CA TYR A 105 -2.50 14.12 0.53
C TYR A 105 -2.86 15.60 0.71
N GLU A 106 -3.77 16.09 -0.11
CA GLU A 106 -4.31 17.44 0.02
C GLU A 106 -5.11 17.60 1.34
N PRO A 107 -5.37 18.83 1.80
CA PRO A 107 -6.20 19.05 2.98
C PRO A 107 -7.55 18.32 2.90
N ASN A 108 -7.93 17.67 4.00
CA ASN A 108 -9.14 16.84 4.11
C ASN A 108 -9.14 15.55 3.27
N GLN A 109 -7.98 15.11 2.77
CA GLN A 109 -7.80 13.79 2.19
C GLN A 109 -6.89 12.94 3.09
N TRP A 110 -7.06 11.62 3.00
CA TRP A 110 -6.23 10.65 3.70
C TRP A 110 -6.17 9.36 2.86
N GLY A 111 -5.05 8.66 2.98
CA GLY A 111 -4.88 7.35 2.37
C GLY A 111 -5.58 6.26 3.17
N ILE A 112 -6.02 5.22 2.49
CA ILE A 112 -6.51 4.00 3.11
C ILE A 112 -5.73 2.79 2.59
N TYR A 113 -5.61 1.75 3.41
CA TYR A 113 -4.88 0.53 3.03
C TYR A 113 -5.42 -0.13 1.74
N ALA A 114 -6.73 0.02 1.48
CA ALA A 114 -7.39 -0.55 0.31
C ALA A 114 -6.93 0.06 -1.02
N ASP A 115 -6.27 1.22 -1.01
CA ASP A 115 -5.72 1.84 -2.22
C ASP A 115 -4.42 1.19 -2.68
N TYR A 116 -3.76 0.45 -1.78
CA TYR A 116 -2.46 -0.18 -1.98
C TYR A 116 -2.53 -1.72 -2.05
N ASN A 117 -3.57 -2.34 -1.49
CA ASN A 117 -3.70 -3.80 -1.36
C ASN A 117 -3.84 -4.61 -2.67
N ASN A 118 -4.02 -3.95 -3.81
CA ASN A 118 -4.07 -4.60 -5.13
C ASN A 118 -3.07 -3.94 -6.09
N LEU A 119 -1.92 -3.51 -5.55
CA LEU A 119 -0.83 -2.99 -6.35
C LEU A 119 -0.38 -4.06 -7.35
N VAL A 120 -0.18 -3.63 -8.59
CA VAL A 120 0.39 -4.46 -9.65
C VAL A 120 1.62 -3.76 -10.20
N TYR A 121 2.43 -4.48 -10.97
CA TYR A 121 3.70 -3.97 -11.47
C TYR A 121 3.98 -4.46 -12.88
N SER A 122 4.71 -3.65 -13.63
CA SER A 122 5.42 -4.03 -14.86
C SER A 122 6.87 -4.36 -14.53
N ASN A 123 7.72 -4.58 -15.53
CA ASN A 123 9.15 -4.79 -15.30
C ASN A 123 9.87 -3.54 -14.76
N SER A 124 9.30 -2.35 -14.95
CA SER A 124 9.93 -1.06 -14.61
C SER A 124 9.02 -0.10 -13.85
N SER A 125 7.77 -0.49 -13.56
CA SER A 125 6.76 0.42 -13.03
C SER A 125 5.88 -0.24 -11.99
N ILE A 126 5.37 0.56 -11.06
CA ILE A 126 4.41 0.17 -10.03
C ILE A 126 3.10 0.91 -10.26
N PHE A 127 1.99 0.21 -10.12
CA PHE A 127 0.65 0.75 -10.27
C PHE A 127 -0.17 0.57 -8.99
N PHE A 128 -0.71 1.67 -8.47
CA PHE A 128 -1.61 1.68 -7.31
C PHE A 128 -2.57 2.87 -7.42
N LEU A 129 -3.49 2.99 -6.47
CA LEU A 129 -4.51 4.04 -6.53
C LEU A 129 -4.10 5.28 -5.74
N LEU A 130 -4.30 6.45 -6.34
CA LEU A 130 -4.15 7.75 -5.71
C LEU A 130 -5.27 8.70 -6.15
N PRO A 131 -5.61 9.71 -5.33
CA PRO A 131 -6.54 10.75 -5.74
C PRO A 131 -5.89 11.63 -6.81
N GLU A 132 -6.53 11.74 -7.97
CA GLU A 132 -6.15 12.67 -9.03
C GLU A 132 -7.12 13.86 -9.03
N ARG A 133 -6.59 15.06 -8.82
CA ARG A 133 -7.38 16.29 -8.90
C ARG A 133 -7.67 16.64 -10.36
N ARG A 134 -8.95 16.73 -10.72
CA ARG A 134 -9.42 17.18 -12.03
C ARG A 134 -10.48 18.27 -11.84
N GLY A 135 -10.07 19.51 -12.06
CA GLY A 135 -10.90 20.69 -11.77
C GLY A 135 -11.15 20.84 -10.27
N ASP A 136 -12.43 20.90 -9.89
CA ASP A 136 -12.87 21.09 -8.51
C ASP A 136 -13.11 19.79 -7.74
N ASN A 137 -12.87 18.63 -8.37
CA ASN A 137 -13.04 17.32 -7.73
C ASN A 137 -11.74 16.49 -7.78
N ALA A 138 -11.66 15.47 -6.93
CA ALA A 138 -10.62 14.46 -6.96
C ALA A 138 -11.26 13.07 -7.12
N TRP A 139 -10.68 12.26 -8.00
CA TRP A 139 -11.16 10.90 -8.27
C TRP A 139 -10.04 9.90 -7.99
N GLN A 140 -10.39 8.74 -7.46
CA GLN A 140 -9.43 7.70 -7.19
C GLN A 140 -8.99 7.04 -8.50
N HIS A 141 -7.75 7.28 -8.94
CA HIS A 141 -7.23 6.83 -10.23
C HIS A 141 -5.93 6.04 -10.09
N ILE A 142 -5.52 5.39 -11.18
CA ILE A 142 -4.30 4.59 -11.19
C ILE A 142 -3.11 5.53 -11.40
N ALA A 143 -2.28 5.65 -10.37
CA ALA A 143 -0.95 6.21 -10.47
C ALA A 143 0.03 5.14 -10.95
N LYS A 144 0.91 5.54 -11.86
CA LYS A 144 2.06 4.77 -12.33
C LYS A 144 3.32 5.45 -11.82
N ILE A 145 4.16 4.68 -11.15
CA ILE A 145 5.49 5.10 -10.75
C ILE A 145 6.50 4.34 -11.56
N ASP A 146 7.35 5.06 -12.30
CA ASP A 146 8.46 4.48 -13.02
C ASP A 146 9.70 4.43 -12.11
N ILE A 147 10.42 3.31 -12.20
CA ILE A 147 11.55 2.97 -11.34
C ILE A 147 12.75 2.61 -12.20
N THR A 148 13.88 3.26 -11.94
CA THR A 148 15.12 3.03 -12.68
C THR A 148 15.68 1.63 -12.41
N THR A 149 16.67 1.21 -13.21
CA THR A 149 17.39 -0.06 -13.02
C THR A 149 18.14 -0.14 -11.68
N GLU A 150 18.43 1.01 -11.07
CA GLU A 150 19.06 1.15 -9.74
C GLU A 150 18.03 1.22 -8.60
N PHE A 151 16.77 0.85 -8.89
CA PHE A 151 15.65 0.85 -7.96
C PHE A 151 15.34 2.22 -7.34
N GLN A 152 15.57 3.29 -8.10
CA GLN A 152 15.27 4.66 -7.70
C GLN A 152 13.99 5.17 -8.36
N PHE A 153 13.34 6.15 -7.74
CA PHE A 153 12.25 6.90 -8.34
C PHE A 153 12.70 7.58 -9.64
N ASP A 154 11.96 7.38 -10.72
CA ASP A 154 12.15 8.12 -11.97
C ASP A 154 11.05 9.19 -12.13
N SER A 155 9.80 8.75 -12.24
CA SER A 155 8.67 9.65 -12.45
C SER A 155 7.36 9.07 -11.94
N ILE A 156 6.35 9.94 -11.83
CA ILE A 156 4.97 9.55 -11.55
C ILE A 156 4.03 10.15 -12.60
N SER A 157 3.06 9.36 -13.03
CA SER A 157 1.98 9.78 -13.93
C SER A 157 0.67 9.10 -13.57
N PHE A 158 -0.45 9.59 -14.12
CA PHE A 158 -1.76 8.94 -13.99
C PHE A 158 -2.15 8.30 -15.31
N LEU A 159 -2.68 7.07 -15.24
CA LEU A 159 -3.18 6.39 -16.43
C LEU A 159 -4.48 7.03 -16.92
N PRO A 160 -4.76 6.99 -18.24
CA PRO A 160 -5.99 7.55 -18.79
C PRO A 160 -7.25 6.93 -18.17
N SER A 161 -8.15 7.78 -17.68
CA SER A 161 -9.39 7.41 -16.98
C SER A 161 -10.45 8.50 -17.17
N GLY A 162 -11.72 8.19 -16.85
CA GLY A 162 -12.82 9.16 -16.87
C GLY A 162 -12.99 9.93 -15.56
N ALA A 163 -14.15 10.56 -15.36
CA ALA A 163 -14.52 11.22 -14.11
C ALA A 163 -15.29 10.25 -13.21
N TYR A 164 -14.60 9.27 -12.63
CA TYR A 164 -15.18 8.24 -11.76
C TYR A 164 -14.10 7.60 -10.88
N ASP A 165 -14.50 7.03 -9.75
CA ASP A 165 -13.55 6.30 -8.90
C ASP A 165 -13.25 4.90 -9.43
N ILE A 166 -11.95 4.59 -9.50
CA ILE A 166 -11.42 3.24 -9.64
C ILE A 166 -11.41 2.62 -8.24
N LYS A 167 -11.95 1.40 -8.12
CA LYS A 167 -12.07 0.70 -6.84
C LYS A 167 -10.89 -0.19 -6.51
N ARG A 168 -10.31 -0.81 -7.53
CA ARG A 168 -9.10 -1.63 -7.42
C ARG A 168 -8.55 -1.93 -8.80
N ILE A 169 -7.25 -2.15 -8.84
CA ILE A 169 -6.61 -2.77 -9.98
C ILE A 169 -6.87 -4.28 -9.91
N VAL A 170 -7.10 -4.92 -11.06
CA VAL A 170 -7.39 -6.35 -11.17
C VAL A 170 -6.16 -7.09 -11.66
N ALA A 171 -5.48 -6.56 -12.68
CA ALA A 171 -4.27 -7.17 -13.25
C ALA A 171 -3.53 -6.16 -14.14
N TYR A 172 -2.23 -6.39 -14.31
CA TYR A 172 -1.45 -5.85 -15.42
C TYR A 172 -1.22 -6.95 -16.46
N ARG A 173 -1.40 -6.64 -17.75
CA ARG A 173 -1.18 -7.56 -18.87
C ARG A 173 -0.01 -7.09 -19.72
N ALA A 174 1.19 -7.63 -19.43
CA ALA A 174 2.43 -7.25 -20.08
C ALA A 174 2.42 -7.39 -21.61
N GLU A 175 1.76 -8.43 -22.14
CA GLU A 175 1.69 -8.71 -23.59
C GLU A 175 1.07 -7.58 -24.42
N LYS A 176 0.17 -6.82 -23.80
CA LYS A 176 -0.58 -5.73 -24.45
C LYS A 176 -0.32 -4.38 -23.81
N ASP A 177 0.47 -4.35 -22.75
CA ASP A 177 0.71 -3.19 -21.91
C ASP A 177 -0.59 -2.53 -21.42
N ILE A 178 -1.48 -3.32 -20.81
CA ILE A 178 -2.80 -2.86 -20.34
C ILE A 178 -2.95 -3.13 -18.85
N VAL A 179 -3.38 -2.11 -18.11
CA VAL A 179 -3.89 -2.26 -16.74
C VAL A 179 -5.40 -2.46 -16.77
N VAL A 180 -5.86 -3.56 -16.19
CA VAL A 180 -7.27 -3.93 -16.05
C VAL A 180 -7.72 -3.58 -14.64
N TYR A 181 -8.87 -2.91 -14.51
CA TYR A 181 -9.35 -2.39 -13.23
C TYR A 181 -10.87 -2.43 -13.11
N LEU A 182 -11.36 -2.38 -11.86
CA LEU A 182 -12.78 -2.28 -11.52
C LEU A 182 -13.11 -0.83 -11.16
N ALA A 183 -14.15 -0.24 -11.77
CA ALA A 183 -14.54 1.14 -11.52
C ALA A 183 -16.04 1.34 -11.25
N GLN A 184 -16.37 2.46 -10.62
CA GLN A 184 -17.74 2.93 -10.38
C GLN A 184 -18.28 3.75 -11.56
N ALA A 185 -18.26 3.16 -12.75
CA ALA A 185 -18.65 3.81 -13.99
C ALA A 185 -19.67 2.96 -14.76
N PRO A 186 -20.50 3.56 -15.64
CA PRO A 186 -20.68 5.00 -15.85
C PRO A 186 -21.42 5.73 -14.71
N GLN A 187 -22.01 4.98 -13.76
CA GLN A 187 -22.72 5.52 -12.61
C GLN A 187 -22.10 5.00 -11.30
N PRO A 188 -22.19 5.74 -10.19
CA PRO A 188 -21.54 5.36 -8.93
C PRO A 188 -21.95 3.99 -8.37
N TRP A 189 -23.17 3.52 -8.66
CA TRP A 189 -23.66 2.20 -8.21
C TRP A 189 -23.21 1.05 -9.13
N ASN A 190 -22.67 1.34 -10.30
CA ASN A 190 -22.19 0.31 -11.22
C ASN A 190 -20.83 -0.23 -10.80
N ARG A 191 -20.53 -1.46 -11.19
CA ARG A 191 -19.23 -2.09 -11.01
C ARG A 191 -18.90 -2.80 -12.32
N HIS A 192 -18.04 -2.18 -13.11
CA HIS A 192 -17.63 -2.72 -14.41
C HIS A 192 -16.11 -2.79 -14.50
N VAL A 193 -15.64 -3.76 -15.29
CA VAL A 193 -14.23 -3.96 -15.57
C VAL A 193 -13.86 -3.17 -16.81
N TYR A 194 -12.77 -2.42 -16.71
CA TYR A 194 -12.21 -1.60 -17.78
C TYR A 194 -10.74 -1.97 -18.00
N GLY A 195 -10.18 -1.54 -19.13
CA GLY A 195 -8.76 -1.62 -19.42
C GLY A 195 -8.26 -0.30 -19.97
N THR A 196 -7.05 0.11 -19.58
CA THR A 196 -6.38 1.30 -20.08
C THR A 196 -4.92 0.96 -20.40
N PRO A 197 -4.30 1.60 -21.43
CA PRO A 197 -2.86 1.48 -21.65
C PRO A 197 -2.07 1.88 -20.40
N ALA A 198 -1.02 1.12 -20.11
CA ALA A 198 -0.17 1.31 -18.95
C ALA A 198 0.93 2.37 -19.18
#